data_AF-A0A383CLM1-F1
#
_entry.id   AF-A0A383CLM1-F1
#
_cell.length_a   1.000
_cell.length_b   1.000
_cell.length_c   1.000
_cell.angle_alpha   90.00
_cell.angle_beta   90.00
_cell.angle_gamma   90.00
#
_symmetry.space_group_name_H-M   'P 1'
#
loop_
_entity.id
_entity.type
_entity.pdbx_description
1 polymer ?
#
loop_
_entity_poly.entity_id
_entity_poly.type
_entity_poly.pdbx_seq_one_letter_code
_entity_poly.pdbx_strand_id
1 'polypeptide(L)'
;TVYPGLTNDVCIPLIEKKNNLKEGRDFYVGYSPERVNPGDKSHSLKNINKILAYPHNYLKKELINLYSSISKKIIFSNNIRETEIAKVIENIQRDVNIGLINEVYLVCKKLNLNFNNVINLASSKWNFIKFNPGLVGGHCLPVDPYYFSFISKKNKFNTKITLAGRAINNLMATIVKKEIIKKLEKIDPKKNKKILFCGLTYKKNVADLRNSLSLKIFQDLRKKNKKIKGYDPILNNTIS
;
A
#
# COMPACT_ATOMS: atom_id res chain seq x y z
N THR A 1 4.51 8.79 3.58
CA THR A 1 5.75 8.15 3.10
C THR A 1 6.42 9.08 2.13
N VAL A 2 7.74 9.16 2.17
CA VAL A 2 8.52 9.95 1.21
C VAL A 2 9.47 9.04 0.46
N TYR A 3 9.95 9.53 -0.68
CA TYR A 3 11.06 8.93 -1.39
C TYR A 3 12.34 8.95 -0.52
N PRO A 4 13.12 7.85 -0.43
CA PRO A 4 14.34 7.83 0.37
C PRO A 4 15.37 8.89 -0.04
N GLY A 5 15.77 9.72 0.91
CA GLY A 5 16.65 10.87 0.72
C GLY A 5 15.89 12.18 0.50
N LEU A 6 14.56 12.20 0.39
CA LEU A 6 13.80 13.43 0.14
C LEU A 6 14.08 14.49 1.22
N THR A 7 14.11 14.10 2.50
CA THR A 7 14.33 15.07 3.58
C THR A 7 15.71 15.72 3.49
N ASN A 8 16.77 14.92 3.37
CA ASN A 8 18.15 15.43 3.35
C ASN A 8 18.56 16.05 2.00
N ASP A 9 18.19 15.42 0.88
CA ASP A 9 18.70 15.81 -0.44
C ASP A 9 17.86 16.90 -1.12
N VAL A 10 16.64 17.14 -0.63
CA VAL A 10 15.68 18.07 -1.26
C VAL A 10 15.13 19.07 -0.26
N CYS A 11 14.47 18.61 0.81
CA CYS A 11 13.76 19.52 1.72
C CYS A 11 14.71 20.47 2.47
N ILE A 12 15.77 19.95 3.08
CA ILE A 12 16.76 20.76 3.81
C ILE A 12 17.39 21.83 2.88
N PRO A 13 18.00 21.46 1.73
CA PRO A 13 18.59 22.45 0.82
C PRO A 13 17.62 23.53 0.35
N LEU A 14 16.34 23.19 0.13
CA LEU A 14 15.31 24.15 -0.26
C LEU A 14 15.01 25.16 0.84
N ILE A 15 14.94 24.72 2.09
CA ILE A 15 14.71 25.60 3.25
C ILE A 15 15.91 26.53 3.45
N GLU A 16 17.13 26.00 3.41
CA GLU A 16 18.36 26.78 3.55
C GLU A 16 18.46 27.86 2.46
N LYS A 17 18.28 27.47 1.19
CA LYS A 17 18.38 28.39 0.05
C LYS A 17 17.32 29.49 0.09
N LYS A 18 16.08 29.17 0.47
CA LYS A 18 14.97 30.13 0.42
C LYS A 18 15.05 31.18 1.54
N ASN A 19 15.62 30.80 2.69
CA ASN A 19 15.58 31.64 3.89
C ASN A 19 16.97 32.11 4.36
N ASN A 20 18.04 31.73 3.65
CA ASN A 20 19.43 31.98 4.07
C ASN A 20 19.72 31.47 5.49
N LEU A 21 19.13 30.32 5.84
CA LEU A 21 19.30 29.64 7.12
C LEU A 21 20.22 28.43 6.95
N LYS A 22 20.80 27.93 8.05
CA LYS A 22 21.59 26.71 8.10
C LYS A 22 20.96 25.67 9.02
N GLU A 23 20.81 24.45 8.51
CA GLU A 23 20.35 23.31 9.29
C GLU A 23 21.38 22.93 10.37
N GLY A 24 20.89 22.52 11.54
CA GLY A 24 21.73 22.23 12.71
C GLY A 24 22.17 23.46 13.49
N ARG A 25 21.88 24.68 13.00
CA ARG A 25 22.18 25.95 13.67
C ARG A 25 20.94 26.82 13.83
N ASP A 26 20.32 27.21 12.72
CA ASP A 26 19.19 28.15 12.73
C ASP A 26 17.85 27.41 12.74
N PHE A 27 17.83 26.17 12.27
CA PHE A 27 16.69 25.24 12.40
C PHE A 27 17.19 23.79 12.45
N TYR A 28 16.33 22.88 12.93
CA TYR A 28 16.66 21.45 13.08
C TYR A 28 15.59 20.59 12.43
N VAL A 29 16.01 19.53 11.73
CA VAL A 29 15.09 18.63 11.03
C VAL A 29 15.11 17.23 11.61
N GLY A 30 13.92 16.64 11.74
CA GLY A 30 13.71 15.23 12.05
C GLY A 30 12.65 14.61 11.14
N TYR A 31 12.54 13.29 11.19
CA TYR A 31 11.57 12.54 10.39
C TYR A 31 10.87 11.48 11.24
N SER A 32 9.54 11.42 11.15
CA SER A 32 8.74 10.45 11.91
C SER A 32 7.62 9.87 11.04
N PRO A 33 7.82 8.69 10.42
CA PRO A 33 6.85 8.14 9.47
C PRO A 33 5.55 7.74 10.18
N GLU A 34 4.40 8.01 9.55
CA GLU A 34 3.10 7.55 10.03
C GLU A 34 2.90 6.06 9.71
N ARG A 35 2.36 5.30 10.66
CA ARG A 35 2.18 3.83 10.57
C ARG A 35 0.79 3.37 11.04
N VAL A 36 -0.10 4.31 11.40
CA VAL A 36 -1.50 3.99 11.70
C VAL A 36 -2.20 3.39 10.48
N ASN A 37 -3.02 2.37 10.75
CA ASN A 37 -3.83 1.71 9.76
C ASN A 37 -5.31 2.12 9.94
N PRO A 38 -5.97 2.77 8.96
CA PRO A 38 -7.35 3.22 9.12
C PRO A 38 -8.30 2.06 9.45
N GLY A 39 -9.13 2.21 10.49
CA GLY A 39 -10.08 1.19 10.94
C GLY A 39 -9.47 0.11 11.86
N ASP A 40 -8.17 0.16 12.15
CA ASP A 40 -7.49 -0.78 13.03
C ASP A 40 -7.42 -0.23 14.47
N LYS A 41 -8.37 -0.65 15.31
CA LYS A 41 -8.46 -0.17 16.70
C LYS A 41 -7.36 -0.75 17.60
N SER A 42 -6.85 -1.95 17.31
CA SER A 42 -5.78 -2.55 18.13
C SER A 42 -4.47 -1.81 17.92
N HIS A 43 -4.16 -1.42 16.68
CA HIS A 43 -2.98 -0.64 16.32
C HIS A 43 -3.27 0.87 16.22
N SER A 44 -3.93 1.42 17.24
CA SER A 44 -4.11 2.86 17.38
C SER A 44 -2.77 3.60 17.54
N LEU A 45 -2.75 4.90 17.27
CA LEU A 45 -1.55 5.76 17.41
C LEU A 45 -0.87 5.60 18.78
N LYS A 46 -1.66 5.43 19.85
CA LYS A 46 -1.16 5.20 21.22
C LYS A 46 -0.47 3.85 21.42
N ASN A 47 -0.86 2.83 20.66
CA ASN A 47 -0.44 1.44 20.87
C ASN A 47 0.67 0.98 19.91
N ILE A 48 0.93 1.70 18.82
CA ILE A 48 1.99 1.36 17.87
C ILE A 48 3.36 1.85 18.35
N ASN A 49 4.43 1.22 17.85
CA ASN A 49 5.78 1.78 17.99
C ASN A 49 5.94 2.94 17.00
N LYS A 50 6.22 4.15 17.49
CA LYS A 50 6.52 5.31 16.65
C LYS A 50 8.02 5.41 16.41
N ILE A 51 8.43 5.58 15.15
CA ILE A 51 9.84 5.82 14.81
C ILE A 51 10.08 7.33 14.80
N LEU A 52 11.14 7.79 15.46
CA LEU A 52 11.58 9.18 15.45
C LEU A 52 13.05 9.24 15.05
N ALA A 53 13.32 9.82 13.88
CA ALA A 53 14.67 10.07 13.40
C ALA A 53 15.04 11.53 13.65
N TYR A 54 16.12 11.76 14.36
CA TYR A 54 16.60 13.10 14.65
C TYR A 54 18.12 13.08 14.87
N PRO A 55 18.93 13.64 13.94
CA PRO A 55 20.39 13.52 13.95
C PRO A 55 21.08 14.43 14.98
N HIS A 56 20.35 15.28 15.69
CA HIS A 56 20.91 16.30 16.56
C HIS A 56 20.78 15.96 18.04
N ASN A 57 21.72 16.46 18.84
CA ASN A 57 21.65 16.35 20.30
C ASN A 57 20.73 17.41 20.91
N TYR A 58 20.66 18.59 20.29
CA TYR A 58 19.81 19.71 20.73
C TYR A 58 18.33 19.33 20.72
N LEU A 59 17.61 19.52 21.83
CA LEU A 59 16.18 19.16 22.00
C LEU A 59 15.83 17.67 21.87
N LYS A 60 16.81 16.77 21.84
CA LYS A 60 16.56 15.34 21.65
C LYS A 60 15.64 14.75 22.73
N LYS A 61 15.86 15.10 24.00
CA LYS A 61 15.07 14.58 25.12
C LYS A 61 13.64 15.11 25.08
N GLU A 62 13.48 16.39 24.78
CA GLU A 62 12.22 17.10 24.66
C GLU A 62 11.37 16.52 23.53
N LEU A 63 11.97 16.25 22.36
CA LEU A 63 11.29 15.58 21.25
C LEU A 63 10.85 14.16 21.61
N ILE A 64 11.72 13.38 22.26
CA ILE A 64 11.35 12.03 22.73
C ILE A 64 10.17 12.11 23.71
N ASN A 65 10.20 13.04 24.66
CA ASN A 65 9.12 13.24 25.63
C ASN A 65 7.80 13.65 24.94
N LEU A 66 7.87 14.59 23.98
CA LEU A 66 6.71 15.01 23.20
C LEU A 66 6.08 13.82 22.48
N TYR A 67 6.87 13.05 21.73
CA TYR A 67 6.37 11.89 21.01
C TYR A 67 5.89 10.76 21.94
N SER A 68 6.48 10.64 23.14
CA SER A 68 6.05 9.68 24.15
C SER A 68 4.67 9.99 24.74
N SER A 69 4.20 11.24 24.66
CA SER A 69 2.81 11.58 24.99
C SER A 69 1.79 11.02 23.98
N ILE A 70 2.24 10.69 22.78
CA ILE A 70 1.40 10.27 21.65
C ILE A 70 1.41 8.74 21.48
N SER A 71 2.54 8.09 21.75
CA SER A 71 2.79 6.68 21.48
C SER A 71 3.52 6.02 22.64
N LYS A 72 3.10 4.80 23.03
CA LYS A 72 3.68 4.04 24.14
C LYS A 72 5.17 3.75 24.00
N LYS A 73 5.67 3.56 22.79
CA LYS A 73 7.08 3.22 22.54
C LYS A 73 7.65 4.03 21.39
N ILE A 74 8.79 4.68 21.64
CA ILE A 74 9.56 5.40 20.64
C ILE A 74 10.77 4.57 20.23
N ILE A 75 10.91 4.35 18.92
CA ILE A 75 12.10 3.77 18.31
C ILE A 75 12.88 4.95 17.73
N PHE A 76 14.00 5.27 18.35
CA PHE A 76 14.79 6.43 17.98
C PHE A 76 15.89 6.05 16.99
N SER A 77 16.19 6.94 16.03
CA SER A 77 17.34 6.84 15.13
C SER A 77 18.03 8.21 14.98
N ASN A 78 19.35 8.22 14.80
CA ASN A 78 20.06 9.43 14.39
C ASN A 78 20.06 9.60 12.86
N ASN A 79 19.50 8.66 12.09
CA ASN A 79 19.57 8.67 10.63
C ASN A 79 18.17 8.77 10.00
N ILE A 80 17.92 9.92 9.38
CA ILE A 80 16.67 10.22 8.69
C ILE A 80 16.48 9.29 7.48
N ARG A 81 17.52 9.14 6.65
CA ARG A 81 17.45 8.33 5.41
C ARG A 81 17.18 6.86 5.70
N GLU A 82 17.82 6.29 6.72
CA GLU A 82 17.52 4.91 7.18
C GLU A 82 16.04 4.76 7.57
N THR A 83 15.49 5.77 8.25
CA THR A 83 14.10 5.76 8.69
C THR A 83 13.10 5.92 7.54
N GLU A 84 13.43 6.74 6.53
CA GLU A 84 12.67 6.83 5.29
C GLU A 84 12.64 5.47 4.56
N ILE A 85 13.81 4.82 4.43
CA ILE A 85 13.93 3.49 3.81
C ILE A 85 13.13 2.45 4.59
N ALA A 86 13.21 2.43 5.93
CA ALA A 86 12.46 1.48 6.76
C ALA A 86 10.95 1.56 6.49
N LYS A 87 10.41 2.78 6.32
CA LYS A 87 9.00 2.99 5.99
C LYS A 87 8.63 2.51 4.59
N VAL A 88 9.56 2.57 3.64
CA VAL A 88 9.34 2.07 2.27
C VAL A 88 9.42 0.53 2.24
N ILE A 89 10.37 -0.06 2.96
CA ILE A 89 10.56 -1.52 3.01
C ILE A 89 9.37 -2.25 3.62
N GLU A 90 8.71 -1.71 4.65
CA GLU A 90 7.51 -2.36 5.22
C GLU A 90 6.37 -2.52 4.19
N ASN A 91 6.23 -1.56 3.27
CA ASN A 91 5.23 -1.62 2.21
C ASN A 91 5.67 -2.51 1.04
N ILE A 92 6.96 -2.49 0.69
CA ILE A 92 7.53 -3.37 -0.34
C ILE A 92 7.39 -4.84 0.06
N GLN A 93 7.71 -5.19 1.30
CA GLN A 93 7.58 -6.57 1.78
C GLN A 93 6.14 -7.05 1.63
N ARG A 94 5.16 -6.23 2.06
CA ARG A 94 3.74 -6.57 1.92
C ARG A 94 3.34 -6.72 0.47
N ASP A 95 3.75 -5.79 -0.38
CA ASP A 95 3.43 -5.77 -1.79
C ASP A 95 3.97 -6.98 -2.56
N VAL A 96 5.26 -7.30 -2.37
CA VAL A 96 5.92 -8.46 -2.99
C VAL A 96 5.24 -9.76 -2.56
N ASN A 97 4.92 -9.90 -1.27
CA ASN A 97 4.24 -11.11 -0.79
C ASN A 97 2.82 -11.24 -1.34
N ILE A 98 2.06 -10.14 -1.47
CA ILE A 98 0.76 -10.20 -2.15
C ILE A 98 0.93 -10.57 -3.64
N GLY A 99 1.97 -10.06 -4.30
CA GLY A 99 2.32 -10.41 -5.68
C GLY A 99 2.60 -11.90 -5.84
N LEU A 100 3.40 -12.47 -4.93
CA LEU A 100 3.66 -13.91 -4.88
C LEU A 100 2.38 -14.72 -4.71
N ILE A 101 1.52 -14.36 -3.75
CA ILE A 101 0.26 -15.09 -3.52
C ILE A 101 -0.72 -14.93 -4.69
N ASN A 102 -0.74 -13.77 -5.35
CA ASN A 102 -1.49 -13.56 -6.58
C ASN A 102 -1.00 -14.48 -7.71
N GLU A 103 0.31 -14.62 -7.88
CA GLU A 103 0.90 -15.53 -8.87
C GLU A 103 0.51 -16.99 -8.58
N VAL A 104 0.68 -17.44 -7.32
CA VAL A 104 0.27 -18.79 -6.88
C VAL A 104 -1.22 -19.03 -7.13
N TYR A 105 -2.08 -18.05 -6.84
CA TYR A 105 -3.52 -18.16 -7.13
C TYR A 105 -3.80 -18.41 -8.62
N LEU A 106 -3.10 -17.69 -9.51
CA LEU A 106 -3.25 -17.87 -10.96
C LEU A 106 -2.75 -19.25 -11.42
N VAL A 107 -1.65 -19.75 -10.84
CA VAL A 107 -1.13 -21.09 -11.12
C VAL A 107 -2.13 -22.17 -10.66
N CYS A 108 -2.61 -22.09 -9.42
CA CYS A 108 -3.63 -23.02 -8.91
C CYS A 108 -4.86 -23.05 -9.82
N LYS A 109 -5.31 -21.88 -10.30
CA LYS A 109 -6.44 -21.80 -11.22
C LYS A 109 -6.17 -22.50 -12.55
N LYS A 110 -4.98 -22.36 -13.13
CA LYS A 110 -4.59 -23.05 -14.37
C LYS A 110 -4.50 -24.57 -14.20
N LEU A 111 -4.08 -25.01 -13.01
CA LEU A 111 -3.97 -26.42 -12.65
C LEU A 111 -5.28 -27.03 -12.11
N ASN A 112 -6.38 -26.27 -12.08
CA ASN A 112 -7.65 -26.67 -11.47
C ASN A 112 -7.53 -27.11 -10.00
N LEU A 113 -6.62 -26.49 -9.23
CA LEU A 113 -6.41 -26.76 -7.81
C LEU A 113 -7.23 -25.83 -6.91
N ASN A 114 -7.66 -26.35 -5.77
CA ASN A 114 -8.28 -25.55 -4.71
C ASN A 114 -7.23 -24.70 -3.99
N PHE A 115 -7.11 -23.43 -4.39
CA PHE A 115 -6.18 -22.47 -3.80
C PHE A 115 -6.30 -22.36 -2.27
N ASN A 116 -7.52 -22.35 -1.72
CA ASN A 116 -7.71 -22.24 -0.27
C ASN A 116 -7.14 -23.46 0.46
N ASN A 117 -7.29 -24.65 -0.12
CA ASN A 117 -6.69 -25.86 0.43
C ASN A 117 -5.15 -25.80 0.37
N VAL A 118 -4.58 -25.35 -0.75
CA VAL A 118 -3.12 -25.18 -0.91
C VAL A 118 -2.56 -24.22 0.15
N ILE A 119 -3.19 -23.07 0.36
CA ILE A 119 -2.75 -22.11 1.38
C ILE A 119 -2.93 -22.66 2.79
N ASN A 120 -4.02 -23.39 3.07
CA ASN A 120 -4.24 -23.99 4.39
C ASN A 120 -3.15 -25.01 4.72
N LEU A 121 -2.82 -25.89 3.77
CA LEU A 121 -1.73 -26.86 3.90
C LEU A 121 -0.38 -26.16 4.11
N ALA A 122 -0.05 -25.14 3.31
CA ALA A 122 1.18 -24.37 3.47
C ALA A 122 1.26 -23.67 4.83
N SER A 123 0.14 -23.14 5.32
CA SER A 123 0.04 -22.46 6.61
C SER A 123 0.16 -23.38 7.84
N SER A 124 0.21 -24.70 7.65
CA SER A 124 0.54 -25.63 8.75
C SER A 124 1.99 -25.50 9.21
N LYS A 125 2.88 -24.95 8.37
CA LYS A 125 4.26 -24.67 8.74
C LYS A 125 4.32 -23.43 9.64
N TRP A 126 4.91 -23.58 10.83
CA TRP A 126 4.95 -22.58 11.89
C TRP A 126 5.48 -21.18 11.50
N ASN A 127 6.36 -21.08 10.50
CA ASN A 127 6.91 -19.82 10.01
C ASN A 127 6.34 -19.36 8.66
N PHE A 128 5.24 -19.97 8.18
CA PHE A 128 4.59 -19.51 6.97
C PHE A 128 3.83 -18.20 7.23
N ILE A 129 4.26 -17.12 6.57
CA ILE A 129 3.59 -15.82 6.69
C ILE A 129 2.43 -15.78 5.70
N LYS A 130 1.21 -15.85 6.23
CA LYS A 130 -0.01 -15.92 5.41
C LYS A 130 -0.36 -14.55 4.81
N PHE A 131 -0.49 -14.51 3.48
CA PHE A 131 -1.07 -13.41 2.73
C PHE A 131 -2.25 -13.92 1.90
N ASN A 132 -3.10 -13.01 1.42
CA ASN A 132 -4.25 -13.33 0.57
C ASN A 132 -4.06 -12.70 -0.81
N PRO A 133 -4.51 -13.38 -1.89
CA PRO A 133 -4.52 -12.79 -3.21
C PRO A 133 -5.60 -11.70 -3.28
N GLY A 134 -5.42 -10.73 -4.17
CA GLY A 134 -6.38 -9.66 -4.34
C GLY A 134 -5.88 -8.50 -5.19
N LEU A 135 -6.76 -7.52 -5.33
CA LEU A 135 -6.47 -6.25 -5.99
C LEU A 135 -5.72 -5.33 -5.02
N VAL A 136 -4.50 -4.92 -5.39
CA VAL A 136 -3.68 -4.03 -4.58
C VAL A 136 -3.88 -2.58 -5.02
N GLY A 137 -4.78 -1.88 -4.33
CA GLY A 137 -5.05 -0.45 -4.51
C GLY A 137 -4.48 0.44 -3.40
N GLY A 138 -4.98 1.67 -3.31
CA GLY A 138 -4.59 2.66 -2.28
C GLY A 138 -3.38 3.52 -2.69
N HIS A 139 -2.76 4.18 -1.71
CA HIS A 139 -1.74 5.21 -1.96
C HIS A 139 -0.29 4.71 -1.87
N CYS A 140 0.02 3.86 -0.89
CA CYS A 140 1.41 3.51 -0.60
C CYS A 140 1.90 2.29 -1.41
N LEU A 141 1.21 1.15 -1.30
CA LEU A 141 1.65 -0.10 -1.93
C LEU A 141 1.86 0.01 -3.45
N PRO A 142 1.01 0.71 -4.21
CA PRO A 142 1.22 0.88 -5.65
C PRO A 142 2.42 1.76 -6.03
N VAL A 143 2.99 2.55 -5.12
CA VAL A 143 3.98 3.60 -5.44
C VAL A 143 5.33 3.35 -4.77
N ASP A 144 5.35 2.96 -3.49
CA ASP A 144 6.57 2.79 -2.70
C ASP A 144 7.62 1.85 -3.33
N PRO A 145 7.25 0.72 -3.99
CA PRO A 145 8.21 -0.11 -4.72
C PRO A 145 8.93 0.62 -5.85
N TYR A 146 8.27 1.56 -6.53
CA TYR A 146 8.89 2.38 -7.57
C TYR A 146 9.86 3.41 -6.99
N TYR A 147 9.54 4.00 -5.84
CA TYR A 147 10.47 4.90 -5.14
C TYR A 147 11.78 4.19 -4.79
N PHE A 148 11.70 2.99 -4.23
CA PHE A 148 12.90 2.20 -3.90
C PHE A 148 13.67 1.77 -5.15
N SER A 149 12.96 1.33 -6.20
CA SER A 149 13.62 0.95 -7.46
C SER A 149 14.32 2.14 -8.12
N PHE A 150 13.72 3.34 -8.08
CA PHE A 150 14.31 4.56 -8.62
C PHE A 150 15.61 4.96 -7.88
N ILE A 151 15.60 5.02 -6.54
CA ILE A 151 16.83 5.34 -5.78
C ILE A 151 17.90 4.28 -6.03
N SER A 152 17.52 3.01 -6.08
CA SER A 152 18.45 1.91 -6.31
C SER A 152 19.11 2.01 -7.69
N LYS A 153 18.32 2.28 -8.74
CA LYS A 153 18.81 2.48 -10.10
C LYS A 153 19.73 3.70 -10.22
N LYS A 154 19.40 4.80 -9.54
CA LYS A 154 20.27 5.99 -9.46
C LYS A 154 21.64 5.66 -8.85
N ASN A 155 21.71 4.67 -7.98
CA ASN A 155 22.94 4.13 -7.38
C ASN A 155 23.47 2.89 -8.11
N LYS A 156 23.17 2.75 -9.40
CA LYS A 156 23.67 1.67 -10.28
C LYS A 156 23.30 0.26 -9.84
N PHE A 157 22.23 0.09 -9.05
CA PHE A 157 21.69 -1.22 -8.69
C PHE A 157 20.30 -1.43 -9.28
N ASN A 158 20.10 -2.56 -9.95
CA ASN A 158 18.80 -2.88 -10.56
C ASN A 158 18.01 -3.87 -9.68
N THR A 159 16.92 -3.40 -9.07
CA THR A 159 16.05 -4.24 -8.24
C THR A 159 15.26 -5.23 -9.10
N LYS A 160 15.48 -6.54 -8.92
CA LYS A 160 14.73 -7.59 -9.65
C LYS A 160 13.41 -7.97 -8.95
N ILE A 161 13.46 -8.20 -7.64
CA ILE A 161 12.33 -8.75 -6.87
C ILE A 161 11.23 -7.70 -6.65
N THR A 162 11.62 -6.48 -6.26
CA THR A 162 10.69 -5.40 -5.88
C THR A 162 9.65 -5.12 -6.96
N LEU A 163 10.06 -5.03 -8.22
CA LEU A 163 9.16 -4.72 -9.32
C LEU A 163 8.44 -5.97 -9.88
N ALA A 164 8.96 -7.17 -9.64
CA ALA A 164 8.29 -8.42 -10.07
C ALA A 164 6.93 -8.58 -9.35
N GLY A 165 6.91 -8.40 -8.02
CA GLY A 165 5.66 -8.42 -7.25
C GLY A 165 4.66 -7.35 -7.72
N ARG A 166 5.14 -6.13 -7.98
CA ARG A 166 4.30 -5.06 -8.54
C ARG A 166 3.73 -5.38 -9.91
N ALA A 167 4.51 -5.99 -10.79
CA ALA A 167 4.06 -6.37 -12.11
C ALA A 167 2.86 -7.32 -12.00
N ILE A 168 2.96 -8.38 -11.19
CA ILE A 168 1.85 -9.31 -10.95
C ILE A 168 0.64 -8.60 -10.34
N ASN A 169 0.85 -7.78 -9.30
CA ASN A 169 -0.24 -7.03 -8.65
C ASN A 169 -0.99 -6.12 -9.64
N ASN A 170 -0.29 -5.47 -10.56
CA ASN A 170 -0.90 -4.63 -11.61
C ASN A 170 -1.73 -5.44 -12.61
N LEU A 171 -1.32 -6.68 -12.93
CA LEU A 171 -2.02 -7.56 -13.87
C LEU A 171 -3.37 -8.03 -13.34
N MET A 172 -3.52 -8.17 -12.01
CA MET A 172 -4.72 -8.74 -11.39
C MET A 172 -6.01 -8.01 -11.76
N ALA A 173 -5.99 -6.67 -11.88
CA ALA A 173 -7.19 -5.91 -12.27
C ALA A 173 -7.68 -6.29 -13.68
N THR A 174 -6.75 -6.47 -14.62
CA THR A 174 -7.05 -6.89 -15.99
C THR A 174 -7.57 -8.33 -16.03
N ILE A 175 -6.94 -9.23 -15.26
CA ILE A 175 -7.35 -10.64 -15.19
C ILE A 175 -8.77 -10.75 -14.61
N VAL A 176 -9.03 -10.13 -13.46
CA VAL A 176 -10.35 -10.13 -12.82
C VAL A 176 -11.42 -9.56 -13.76
N LYS A 177 -11.14 -8.43 -14.43
CA LYS A 177 -12.07 -7.85 -15.40
C LYS A 177 -12.39 -8.81 -16.55
N LYS A 178 -11.38 -9.45 -17.15
CA LYS A 178 -11.58 -10.42 -18.25
C LYS A 178 -12.43 -11.62 -17.80
N GLU A 179 -12.19 -12.12 -16.59
CA GLU A 179 -12.95 -13.22 -16.01
C GLU A 179 -14.42 -12.86 -15.76
N ILE A 180 -14.68 -11.67 -15.23
CA ILE A 180 -16.05 -11.17 -15.06
C ILE A 180 -16.75 -11.08 -16.41
N ILE A 181 -16.11 -10.49 -17.43
CA ILE A 181 -16.68 -10.36 -18.78
C ILE A 181 -17.02 -11.74 -19.35
N LYS A 182 -16.08 -12.69 -19.31
CA LYS A 182 -16.27 -14.06 -19.81
C LYS A 182 -17.45 -14.76 -19.13
N LYS A 183 -17.59 -14.60 -17.81
CA LYS A 183 -18.72 -15.16 -17.06
C LYS A 183 -20.05 -14.49 -17.42
N LEU A 184 -20.07 -13.16 -17.55
CA LEU A 184 -21.27 -12.43 -17.94
C LEU A 184 -21.73 -12.77 -19.35
N GLU A 185 -20.81 -12.92 -20.30
CA GLU A 185 -21.12 -13.34 -21.68
C GLU A 185 -21.76 -14.74 -21.72
N LYS A 186 -21.33 -15.65 -20.82
CA LYS A 186 -21.94 -16.97 -20.69
C LYS A 186 -23.34 -16.95 -20.05
N ILE A 187 -23.56 -16.08 -19.06
CA ILE A 187 -24.80 -16.04 -18.26
C ILE A 187 -25.87 -15.13 -18.88
N ASP A 188 -25.46 -14.07 -19.56
CA ASP A 188 -26.32 -13.03 -20.12
C ASP A 188 -25.74 -12.45 -21.43
N PRO A 189 -25.65 -13.26 -22.50
CA PRO A 189 -25.06 -12.85 -23.77
C PRO A 189 -25.78 -11.63 -24.39
N LYS A 190 -27.09 -11.51 -24.17
CA LYS A 190 -27.92 -10.39 -24.65
C LYS A 190 -27.82 -9.14 -23.77
N LYS A 191 -27.07 -9.19 -22.66
CA LYS A 191 -26.91 -8.08 -21.67
C LYS A 191 -28.26 -7.54 -21.18
N ASN A 192 -29.23 -8.43 -20.96
CA ASN A 192 -30.57 -8.04 -20.58
C ASN A 192 -30.82 -7.98 -19.08
N LYS A 193 -30.04 -8.70 -18.29
CA LYS A 193 -30.19 -8.81 -16.84
C LYS A 193 -29.68 -7.56 -16.14
N LYS A 194 -30.32 -7.23 -15.01
CA LYS A 194 -29.79 -6.25 -14.05
C LYS A 194 -28.69 -6.93 -13.24
N ILE A 195 -27.54 -6.28 -13.11
CA ILE A 195 -26.37 -6.83 -12.42
C ILE A 195 -25.98 -5.86 -11.31
N LEU A 196 -25.82 -6.37 -10.09
CA LEU A 196 -25.31 -5.61 -8.96
C LEU A 196 -23.83 -5.94 -8.74
N PHE A 197 -22.98 -4.92 -8.75
CA PHE A 197 -21.56 -4.99 -8.44
C PHE A 197 -21.34 -4.51 -7.01
N CYS A 198 -21.02 -5.44 -6.11
CA CYS A 198 -20.87 -5.14 -4.68
C CYS A 198 -19.40 -4.90 -4.31
N GLY A 199 -19.12 -3.78 -3.63
CA GLY A 199 -17.80 -3.39 -3.15
C GLY A 199 -17.05 -2.50 -4.14
N LEU A 200 -16.96 -1.20 -3.83
CA LEU A 200 -16.34 -0.17 -4.68
C LEU A 200 -15.09 0.42 -4.04
N THR A 201 -14.98 0.35 -2.71
CA THR A 201 -13.81 0.79 -1.95
C THR A 201 -12.61 -0.14 -2.16
N TYR A 202 -11.39 0.39 -2.00
CA TYR A 202 -10.18 -0.44 -2.16
C TYR A 202 -9.85 -1.28 -0.92
N LYS A 203 -10.43 -0.91 0.24
CA LYS A 203 -10.16 -1.52 1.53
C LYS A 203 -11.46 -1.80 2.27
N LYS A 204 -11.57 -3.01 2.82
CA LYS A 204 -12.69 -3.43 3.66
C LYS A 204 -12.96 -2.43 4.78
N ASN A 205 -14.23 -2.07 4.99
CA ASN A 205 -14.70 -1.23 6.09
C ASN A 205 -14.12 0.20 6.12
N VAL A 206 -13.64 0.71 4.98
CA VAL A 206 -13.11 2.07 4.87
C VAL A 206 -13.72 2.75 3.64
N ALA A 207 -14.35 3.91 3.84
CA ALA A 207 -14.99 4.72 2.79
C ALA A 207 -13.97 5.42 1.88
N ASP A 208 -13.02 4.68 1.30
CA ASP A 208 -11.97 5.24 0.44
C ASP A 208 -12.00 4.62 -0.97
N LEU A 209 -12.34 5.47 -1.92
CA LEU A 209 -12.41 5.16 -3.36
C LEU A 209 -11.10 5.48 -4.10
N ARG A 210 -10.18 6.20 -3.47
CA ARG A 210 -8.95 6.66 -4.13
C ARG A 210 -8.12 5.45 -4.52
N ASN A 211 -7.69 5.42 -5.79
CA ASN A 211 -6.94 4.30 -6.38
C ASN A 211 -7.63 2.94 -6.18
N SER A 212 -8.97 2.91 -6.10
CA SER A 212 -9.72 1.66 -6.05
C SER A 212 -9.76 0.98 -7.42
N LEU A 213 -9.08 -0.16 -7.51
CA LEU A 213 -9.16 -1.03 -8.68
C LEU A 213 -10.55 -1.63 -8.85
N SER A 214 -11.29 -1.86 -7.75
CA SER A 214 -12.67 -2.35 -7.81
C SER A 214 -13.59 -1.33 -8.49
N LEU A 215 -13.49 -0.06 -8.09
CA LEU A 215 -14.21 1.04 -8.73
C LEU A 215 -13.86 1.15 -10.22
N LYS A 216 -12.57 1.07 -10.56
CA LYS A 216 -12.11 1.13 -11.96
C LYS A 216 -12.69 0.00 -12.80
N ILE A 217 -12.71 -1.23 -12.28
CA ILE A 217 -13.31 -2.38 -12.95
C ILE A 217 -14.83 -2.16 -13.14
N PHE A 218 -15.52 -1.71 -12.10
CA PHE A 218 -16.95 -1.39 -12.19
C PHE A 218 -17.23 -0.34 -13.28
N GLN A 219 -16.48 0.77 -13.31
CA GLN A 219 -16.63 1.83 -14.30
C GLN A 219 -16.40 1.30 -15.72
N ASP A 220 -15.36 0.49 -15.93
CA ASP A 220 -15.05 -0.15 -17.22
C ASP A 220 -16.18 -1.07 -17.68
N LEU A 221 -16.73 -1.89 -16.79
CA LEU A 221 -17.83 -2.81 -17.09
C LEU A 221 -19.12 -2.03 -17.41
N ARG A 222 -19.42 -1.01 -16.60
CA ARG A 222 -20.61 -0.17 -16.76
C ARG A 222 -20.61 0.62 -18.07
N LYS A 223 -19.44 1.06 -18.55
CA LYS A 223 -19.31 1.68 -19.88
C LYS A 223 -19.84 0.77 -21.00
N LYS A 224 -19.70 -0.55 -20.85
CA LYS A 224 -20.14 -1.56 -21.84
C LYS A 224 -21.54 -2.10 -21.60
N ASN A 225 -22.06 -2.00 -20.37
CA ASN A 225 -23.40 -2.44 -19.99
C ASN A 225 -23.97 -1.51 -18.90
N LYS A 226 -24.88 -0.62 -19.28
CA LYS A 226 -25.52 0.36 -18.37
C LYS A 226 -26.42 -0.27 -17.31
N LYS A 227 -26.79 -1.56 -17.45
CA LYS A 227 -27.59 -2.31 -16.46
C LYS A 227 -26.76 -2.79 -15.25
N ILE A 228 -25.44 -2.58 -15.26
CA ILE A 228 -24.57 -2.85 -14.10
C ILE A 228 -24.64 -1.66 -13.14
N LYS A 229 -25.13 -1.91 -11.93
CA LYS A 229 -25.22 -0.94 -10.83
C LYS A 229 -24.18 -1.26 -9.75
N GLY A 230 -23.58 -0.24 -9.15
CA GLY A 230 -22.58 -0.39 -8.10
C GLY A 230 -23.21 -0.16 -6.72
N TYR A 231 -22.79 -0.94 -5.74
CA TYR A 231 -23.20 -0.77 -4.34
C TYR A 231 -22.02 -1.02 -3.40
N ASP A 232 -21.82 -0.14 -2.44
CA ASP A 232 -20.89 -0.33 -1.34
C ASP A 232 -21.54 0.24 -0.07
N PRO A 233 -21.80 -0.58 0.95
CA PRO A 233 -22.56 -0.15 2.14
C PRO A 233 -21.83 0.90 2.99
N ILE A 234 -20.52 1.07 2.79
CA ILE A 234 -19.70 2.03 3.54
C ILE A 234 -19.70 3.40 2.86
N LEU A 235 -20.19 3.48 1.62
CA LEU A 235 -20.39 4.75 0.92
C LEU A 235 -21.82 5.21 1.16
N ASN A 236 -21.99 6.36 1.81
CA ASN A 236 -23.30 6.92 2.14
C ASN A 236 -24.17 7.23 0.90
N ASN A 237 -23.60 7.19 -0.31
CA ASN A 237 -24.32 7.40 -1.56
C ASN A 237 -24.21 6.16 -2.46
N THR A 238 -25.34 5.73 -3.02
CA THR A 238 -25.37 4.77 -4.12
C THR A 238 -24.69 5.40 -5.33
N ILE A 239 -23.58 4.83 -5.82
CA ILE A 239 -22.93 5.32 -7.04
C ILE A 239 -23.75 4.80 -8.23
N SER A 240 -24.73 5.64 -8.63
CA SER A 240 -25.80 5.26 -9.55
C SER A 240 -25.36 4.95 -10.95
#